data_AF-A0AAV2H9E7-F1
#
_entry.id   AF-A0AAV2H9E7-F1
#
_cell.length_a   1.000
_cell.length_b   1.000
_cell.length_c   1.000
_cell.angle_alpha   90.00
_cell.angle_beta   90.00
_cell.angle_gamma   90.00
#
_symmetry.space_group_name_H-M   'P 1'
#
loop_
_entity.id
_entity.type
_entity.pdbx_description
1 polymer ?
#
loop_
_entity_poly.entity_id
_entity_poly.type
_entity_poly.pdbx_seq_one_letter_code
_entity_poly.pdbx_strand_id
1 'polypeptide(L)'
;MGRLGNQLFIYASLLGIARAQNRTAFIRRGTDLEKAFQITHVNPNISIAGFLTVHQSKYASFEPKLMNLSRDNLTLVGYLQ
;
A
#
# COMPACT_ATOMS: atom_id res chain seq x y z
N MET A 1 -4.39 10.44 -18.69
CA MET A 1 -4.76 9.06 -19.08
C MET A 1 -3.97 7.96 -18.34
N GLY A 2 -2.95 8.24 -17.50
CA GLY A 2 -2.14 7.19 -16.82
C GLY A 2 -2.51 6.80 -15.37
N ARG A 3 -3.53 7.41 -14.76
CA ARG A 3 -3.77 7.32 -13.29
C ARG A 3 -4.20 5.93 -12.82
N LEU A 4 -4.89 5.16 -13.66
CA LEU A 4 -5.44 3.86 -13.28
C LEU A 4 -4.38 2.76 -13.21
N GLY A 5 -3.48 2.71 -14.21
CA GLY A 5 -2.37 1.76 -14.23
C GLY A 5 -1.45 1.94 -13.03
N ASN A 6 -1.18 3.19 -12.66
CA ASN A 6 -0.42 3.50 -11.46
C ASN A 6 -1.12 2.97 -10.21
N GLN A 7 -2.40 3.27 -10.03
CA GLN A 7 -3.17 2.79 -8.88
C GLN A 7 -3.18 1.26 -8.79
N LEU A 8 -3.34 0.55 -9.91
CA LEU A 8 -3.28 -0.91 -9.91
C LEU A 8 -1.89 -1.41 -9.49
N PHE A 9 -0.83 -0.80 -10.01
CA PHE A 9 0.55 -1.14 -9.65
C PHE A 9 0.84 -0.90 -8.17
N ILE A 10 0.33 0.22 -7.64
CA ILE A 10 0.38 0.60 -6.22
C ILE A 10 -0.27 -0.51 -5.37
N TYR A 11 -1.46 -0.94 -5.76
CA TYR A 11 -2.20 -1.98 -5.06
C TYR A 11 -1.50 -3.33 -5.12
N ALA A 12 -1.06 -3.75 -6.31
CA ALA A 12 -0.36 -5.02 -6.49
C ALA A 12 0.93 -5.06 -5.67
N SER A 13 1.69 -3.95 -5.65
CA SER A 13 2.91 -3.80 -4.85
C SER A 13 2.62 -3.88 -3.34
N LEU A 14 1.62 -3.15 -2.85
CA LEU A 14 1.19 -3.20 -1.45
C LEU A 14 0.76 -4.61 -1.03
N LEU A 15 -0.05 -5.27 -1.87
CA LEU A 15 -0.54 -6.62 -1.61
C LEU A 15 0.61 -7.64 -1.63
N GLY A 16 1.58 -7.48 -2.54
CA GLY A 16 2.78 -8.32 -2.61
C GLY A 16 3.64 -8.20 -1.35
N ILE A 17 3.91 -6.98 -0.89
CA ILE A 17 4.66 -6.72 0.36
C ILE A 17 3.93 -7.33 1.56
N ALA A 18 2.62 -7.09 1.67
CA ALA A 18 1.82 -7.61 2.78
C ALA A 18 1.81 -9.15 2.79
N ARG A 19 1.58 -9.80 1.64
CA ARG A 19 1.60 -11.26 1.52
C ARG A 19 2.96 -11.86 1.85
N ALA A 20 4.06 -11.25 1.38
CA ALA A 20 5.41 -11.71 1.67
C ALA A 20 5.74 -11.70 3.18
N GLN A 21 5.03 -10.89 3.96
CA GLN A 21 5.20 -10.78 5.41
C GLN A 21 4.03 -11.39 6.21
N ASN A 22 3.14 -12.14 5.56
CA ASN A 22 1.94 -12.71 6.17
C ASN A 22 1.04 -11.66 6.87
N ARG A 23 0.86 -10.50 6.24
CA ARG A 23 0.05 -9.37 6.72
C ARG A 23 -1.15 -9.13 5.82
N THR A 24 -2.19 -8.52 6.40
CA THR A 24 -3.33 -8.02 5.65
C THR A 24 -3.06 -6.60 5.17
N ALA A 25 -3.08 -6.39 3.86
CA ALA A 25 -3.03 -5.06 3.27
C ALA A 25 -4.39 -4.37 3.43
N PHE A 26 -4.36 -3.08 3.80
CA PHE A 26 -5.53 -2.22 3.81
C PHE A 26 -5.30 -1.01 2.92
N ILE A 27 -6.31 -0.65 2.14
CA ILE A 27 -6.32 0.59 1.36
C ILE A 27 -7.33 1.55 1.97
N ARG A 28 -6.96 2.83 2.02
CA ARG A 28 -7.86 3.90 2.42
C ARG A 28 -8.97 4.10 1.36
N ARG A 29 -10.21 4.26 1.82
CA ARG A 29 -11.35 4.65 0.97
C ARG A 29 -11.12 5.98 0.25
N GLY A 30 -11.71 6.12 -0.94
CA GLY A 30 -11.72 7.36 -1.71
C GLY A 30 -10.57 7.52 -2.71
N THR A 31 -9.81 6.46 -2.97
CA THR A 31 -8.90 6.40 -4.13
C THR A 31 -9.68 6.02 -5.38
N ASP A 32 -9.29 6.51 -6.56
CA ASP A 32 -10.00 6.14 -7.81
C ASP A 32 -9.95 4.62 -8.10
N LEU A 33 -9.06 3.91 -7.41
CA LEU A 33 -8.93 2.47 -7.45
C LEU A 33 -10.17 1.74 -6.93
N GLU A 34 -10.83 2.26 -5.88
CA GLU A 34 -12.08 1.68 -5.34
C GLU A 34 -13.23 1.80 -6.35
N LYS A 35 -13.22 2.84 -7.18
CA LYS A 35 -14.24 3.06 -8.22
C LYS A 35 -13.97 2.19 -9.46
N ALA A 36 -12.72 1.89 -9.75
CA ALA A 36 -12.32 1.15 -10.94
C ALA A 36 -12.18 -0.36 -10.72
N PHE A 37 -11.92 -0.80 -9.48
CA PHE A 37 -11.73 -2.21 -9.13
C PHE A 37 -12.58 -2.59 -7.92
N GLN A 38 -13.16 -3.80 -7.94
CA GLN A 38 -13.88 -4.36 -6.80
C GLN A 38 -12.89 -4.84 -5.72
N ILE A 39 -12.32 -3.89 -4.97
CA ILE A 39 -11.37 -4.21 -3.90
C ILE A 39 -12.15 -4.64 -2.66
N THR A 40 -11.99 -5.89 -2.24
CA THR A 40 -12.66 -6.46 -1.07
C THR A 40 -11.95 -6.17 0.26
N HIS A 41 -10.68 -5.72 0.22
CA HIS A 41 -9.84 -5.47 1.41
C HIS A 41 -9.78 -3.98 1.78
N VAL A 42 -10.94 -3.32 1.78
CA VAL A 42 -11.05 -1.90 2.14
C VAL A 42 -11.62 -1.82 3.55
N ASN A 43 -10.82 -1.33 4.51
CA ASN A 43 -11.32 -1.02 5.85
C ASN A 43 -11.46 0.51 5.99
N PRO A 44 -12.70 1.04 5.96
CA PRO A 44 -12.95 2.48 6.00
C PRO A 44 -12.67 3.11 7.37
N ASN A 45 -12.57 2.31 8.43
CA ASN A 45 -12.47 2.79 9.82
C ASN A 45 -11.09 2.58 10.43
N ILE A 46 -10.06 2.31 9.63
CA ILE A 46 -8.69 2.25 10.15
C ILE A 46 -8.22 3.65 10.54
N SER A 47 -8.02 3.84 11.84
CA SER A 47 -7.26 4.97 12.36
C SER A 47 -5.77 4.68 12.14
N ILE A 48 -5.15 5.45 11.25
CA ILE A 48 -3.70 5.44 11.03
C ILE A 48 -2.93 6.23 12.10
N ALA A 49 -3.63 6.80 13.09
CA ALA A 49 -3.00 7.56 14.16
C ALA A 49 -2.08 6.64 14.98
N GLY A 50 -0.78 6.92 14.95
CA GLY A 50 0.25 6.13 15.63
C GLY A 50 0.90 5.03 14.79
N PHE A 51 0.51 4.86 13.52
CA PHE A 51 1.20 3.90 12.64
C PHE A 51 2.55 4.47 12.21
N LEU A 52 3.58 3.65 12.24
CA LEU A 52 4.91 4.09 11.82
C LEU A 52 4.92 4.26 10.30
N THR A 53 5.32 5.44 9.85
CA THR A 53 5.30 5.79 8.42
C THR A 53 6.62 5.39 7.78
N VAL A 54 6.56 4.51 6.78
CA VAL A 54 7.72 4.06 6.02
C VAL A 54 7.66 4.67 4.63
N HIS A 55 8.68 5.46 4.30
CA HIS A 55 8.82 6.07 3.00
C HIS A 55 9.62 5.19 2.04
N GLN A 56 9.06 4.93 0.86
CA GLN A 56 9.86 4.49 -0.28
C GLN A 56 10.70 5.66 -0.77
N SER A 57 11.98 5.40 -0.96
CA SER A 57 12.98 6.38 -1.38
C SER A 57 13.12 6.49 -2.90
N LYS A 58 12.80 5.43 -3.66
CA LYS A 58 13.03 5.36 -5.10
C LYS A 58 11.83 4.80 -5.86
N TYR A 59 11.62 5.33 -7.07
CA TYR A 59 10.63 4.83 -8.01
C TYR A 59 11.04 3.45 -8.56
N ALA A 60 10.06 2.55 -8.70
CA ALA A 60 10.19 1.22 -9.34
C ALA A 60 11.43 0.41 -8.91
N SER A 61 11.87 0.60 -7.67
CA SER A 61 13.09 -0.01 -7.14
C SER A 61 12.73 -0.97 -6.02
N PHE A 62 13.38 -2.13 -6.01
CA PHE A 62 13.30 -3.04 -4.88
C PHE A 62 14.00 -2.41 -3.67
N GLU A 63 13.27 -2.26 -2.57
CA GLU A 63 13.82 -1.74 -1.31
C GLU A 63 13.79 -2.85 -0.24
N PRO A 64 14.95 -3.44 0.11
CA PRO A 64 15.03 -4.57 1.04
C PRO A 64 14.39 -4.30 2.40
N LYS A 65 14.42 -3.03 2.86
CA LYS A 65 13.77 -2.60 4.10
C LYS A 65 12.27 -2.86 4.13
N LEU A 66 11.61 -2.92 2.96
CA LEU A 66 10.18 -3.24 2.86
C LEU A 66 9.90 -4.74 3.03
N MET A 67 10.93 -5.58 2.95
CA MET A 67 10.82 -7.02 3.20
C MET A 67 11.07 -7.38 4.66
N ASN A 68 11.64 -6.46 5.45
CA ASN A 68 11.87 -6.65 6.89
C ASN A 68 11.24 -5.52 7.72
N LEU A 69 9.93 -5.35 7.59
CA LEU A 69 9.17 -4.32 8.29
C LEU A 69 8.92 -4.70 9.76
N SER A 70 8.87 -3.72 10.67
CA SER A 70 8.55 -3.95 12.09
C SER A 70 7.18 -4.59 12.25
N ARG A 71 6.96 -5.38 13.31
CA ARG A 71 5.69 -6.10 13.54
C ARG A 71 4.50 -5.18 13.79
N ASP A 72 4.74 -3.91 14.06
CA ASP A 72 3.71 -2.92 14.29
C ASP A 72 2.92 -2.59 13.02
N ASN A 73 1.81 -1.88 13.20
CA ASN A 73 1.04 -1.34 12.10
C ASN A 73 1.80 -0.18 11.44
N LEU A 74 1.83 -0.20 10.11
CA LEU A 74 2.67 0.68 9.31
C LEU A 74 1.86 1.36 8.22
N THR A 75 2.18 2.62 7.95
CA THR A 75 1.69 3.33 6.78
C THR A 75 2.81 3.39 5.76
N LEU A 76 2.59 2.82 4.58
CA LEU A 76 3.58 2.82 3.50
C LEU A 76 3.27 4.00 2.56
N VAL A 77 4.21 4.93 2.46
CA VAL A 77 4.10 6.11 1.60
C VAL A 77 5.21 6.03 0.56
N GLY A 78 4.88 6.01 -0.73
CA GLY A 78 5.89 5.81 -1.77
C GLY A 78 5.61 6.55 -3.05
N TYR A 79 6.56 6.47 -3.98
CA TYR A 79 6.40 6.88 -5.38
C TYR A 79 5.56 5.86 -6.13
N LEU A 80 4.31 5.90 -5.71
CA LEU A 80 3.09 5.46 -6.32
C LEU A 80 2.81 6.50 -7.42
N GLN A 81 3.16 6.19 -8.68
CA GLN A 81 3.15 7.15 -9.80
C GLN A 81 1.85 7.95 -9.96
#